data_AF-A0A6P7R286-F1
#
_entry.id   AF-A0A6P7R286-F1
#
_cell.length_a   1.000
_cell.length_b   1.000
_cell.length_c   1.000
_cell.angle_alpha   90.00
_cell.angle_beta   90.00
_cell.angle_gamma   90.00
#
_symmetry.space_group_name_H-M   'P 1'
#
loop_
_entity.id
_entity.type
_entity.pdbx_description
1 polymer ?
#
loop_
_entity_poly.entity_id
_entity_poly.type
_entity_poly.pdbx_seq_one_letter_code
_entity_poly.pdbx_strand_id
1 'polypeptide(L)'
;MSGASKILANDIDPIAGMAITLNCKLNGLNPFPVLTKNILNTQQGKFDLIVLGDMFYDEDLADSLHLWLQNYFWTHGTRVLIGDPGRPQFSGHSIRHQLYQLVEYTLPEPTQQENNGLTTSAVWDFHP
;
A
#
# COMPACT_ATOMS: atom_id res chain seq x y z
N MET A 1 -2.80 17.88 1.40
CA MET A 1 -3.33 16.69 2.09
C MET A 1 -4.84 16.67 1.96
N SER A 2 -5.43 15.51 1.65
CA SER A 2 -6.88 15.34 1.46
C SER A 2 -7.67 15.21 2.77
N GLY A 3 -7.20 15.83 3.87
CA GLY A 3 -7.93 15.92 5.14
C GLY A 3 -7.57 14.90 6.24
N ALA A 4 -6.54 14.07 6.08
CA ALA A 4 -6.09 13.16 7.15
C ALA A 4 -5.58 13.95 8.37
N SER A 5 -6.08 13.62 9.57
CA SER A 5 -5.70 14.29 10.83
C SER A 5 -4.38 13.77 11.41
N LYS A 6 -4.03 12.51 11.14
CA LYS A 6 -2.77 11.86 11.52
C LYS A 6 -2.33 10.92 10.39
N ILE A 7 -1.02 10.87 10.14
CA ILE A 7 -0.39 10.01 9.14
C ILE A 7 0.78 9.30 9.80
N LEU A 8 0.94 8.01 9.48
CA LEU A 8 2.15 7.24 9.73
C LEU A 8 2.57 6.66 8.39
N ALA A 9 3.77 7.00 7.91
CA ALA A 9 4.36 6.31 6.78
C ALA A 9 5.24 5.17 7.26
N ASN A 10 5.28 4.08 6.49
CA ASN A 10 6.06 2.90 6.81
C ASN A 10 6.82 2.42 5.57
N ASP A 11 8.08 2.13 5.79
CA ASP A 11 8.95 1.37 4.88
C ASP A 11 9.95 0.64 5.78
N ILE A 12 10.51 -0.50 5.38
CA ILE A 12 11.55 -1.17 6.17
C ILE A 12 12.94 -0.56 5.92
N ASP A 13 13.12 0.13 4.79
CA ASP A 13 14.38 0.75 4.42
C ASP A 13 14.53 2.14 5.08
N PRO A 14 15.57 2.37 5.91
CA PRO A 14 15.83 3.69 6.47
C PRO A 14 16.11 4.78 5.42
N ILE A 15 16.63 4.41 4.24
CA ILE A 15 16.86 5.35 3.14
C ILE A 15 15.53 5.82 2.54
N ALA A 16 14.57 4.91 2.35
CA ALA A 16 13.21 5.26 1.96
C ALA A 16 12.58 6.22 2.99
N GLY A 17 12.84 6.03 4.29
CA GLY A 17 12.37 6.95 5.31
C GLY A 17 12.91 8.38 5.18
N MET A 18 14.18 8.54 4.80
CA MET A 18 14.74 9.86 4.46
C MET A 18 14.10 10.43 3.20
N ALA A 19 13.90 9.61 2.16
CA ALA A 19 13.28 10.02 0.90
C ALA A 19 11.84 10.52 1.14
N ILE A 20 11.06 9.84 1.98
CA ILE A 20 9.71 10.27 2.40
C ILE A 20 9.76 11.65 3.04
N THR A 21 10.75 11.90 3.91
CA THR A 21 10.93 13.20 4.57
C THR A 21 11.26 14.30 3.56
N LEU A 22 12.11 14.02 2.57
CA LEU A 22 12.42 14.95 1.48
C LEU A 22 11.19 15.22 0.61
N ASN A 23 10.42 14.18 0.27
CA ASN A 23 9.20 14.30 -0.52
C ASN A 23 8.14 15.14 0.21
N CYS A 24 8.02 15.03 1.53
CA CYS A 24 7.16 15.92 2.32
C CYS A 24 7.55 17.38 2.10
N LYS A 25 8.84 17.72 2.24
CA LYS A 25 9.33 19.09 2.04
C LYS A 25 9.08 19.61 0.63
N LEU A 26 9.34 18.79 -0.39
CA LEU A 26 9.09 19.14 -1.79
C LEU A 26 7.62 19.45 -2.07
N ASN A 27 6.70 18.79 -1.36
CA ASN A 27 5.26 19.02 -1.46
C ASN A 27 4.72 20.07 -0.47
N GLY A 28 5.60 20.80 0.23
CA GLY A 28 5.19 21.81 1.22
C GLY A 28 4.48 21.23 2.45
N LEU A 29 4.72 19.96 2.77
CA LEU A 29 4.14 19.26 3.91
C LEU A 29 5.13 19.26 5.08
N ASN A 30 4.61 19.45 6.29
CA ASN A 30 5.36 19.12 7.49
C ASN A 30 5.62 17.61 7.53
N PRO A 31 6.86 17.15 7.81
CA PRO A 31 7.13 15.73 7.91
C PRO A 31 6.23 15.05 8.94
N PHE A 32 5.55 13.99 8.51
CA PHE A 32 4.82 13.09 9.42
C PHE A 32 5.75 11.99 9.94
N PRO A 33 5.37 11.29 11.03
CA PRO A 33 6.12 10.15 11.54
C PRO A 33 6.39 9.10 10.45
N VAL A 34 7.64 8.64 10.40
CA VAL A 34 8.07 7.53 9.54
C VAL A 34 8.57 6.40 10.40
N LEU A 35 8.01 5.21 10.23
CA LEU A 35 8.42 4.00 10.92
C LEU A 35 9.27 3.15 9.97
N THR A 36 10.56 2.99 10.29
CA THR A 36 11.53 2.23 9.49
C THR A 36 11.69 0.78 9.98
N LYS A 37 10.56 0.10 10.20
CA LYS A 37 10.50 -1.26 10.76
C LYS A 37 9.42 -2.06 10.06
N ASN A 38 9.57 -3.38 10.04
CA ASN A 38 8.50 -4.25 9.59
C ASN A 38 7.32 -4.16 10.58
N ILE A 39 6.16 -3.71 10.10
CA ILE A 39 4.94 -3.61 10.91
C ILE A 39 4.05 -4.85 10.82
N LEU A 40 4.30 -5.72 9.85
CA LEU A 40 3.60 -6.99 9.72
C LEU A 40 3.81 -7.78 11.00
N ASN A 41 2.73 -8.35 11.53
CA ASN A 41 2.71 -9.08 12.80
C ASN A 41 3.06 -8.23 14.06
N THR A 42 3.08 -6.91 13.95
CA THR A 42 3.16 -6.01 15.12
C THR A 42 1.79 -5.44 15.46
N GLN A 43 1.51 -5.31 16.76
CA GLN A 43 0.34 -4.54 17.21
C GLN A 43 0.66 -3.05 17.08
N GLN A 44 -0.01 -2.38 16.15
CA GLN A 44 -0.06 -0.92 16.10
C GLN A 44 -1.39 -0.45 16.70
N GLY A 45 -1.53 0.87 16.84
CA GLY A 45 -2.82 1.46 17.15
C GLY A 45 -3.83 1.28 16.01
N LYS A 46 -5.07 1.70 16.27
CA LYS A 46 -6.13 1.74 15.25
C LYS A 46 -5.75 2.67 14.10
N PHE A 47 -5.96 2.22 12.87
CA PHE A 47 -6.02 3.06 11.67
C PHE A 47 -7.46 3.10 11.15
N ASP A 48 -7.91 4.26 10.68
CA ASP A 48 -9.20 4.35 9.98
C ASP A 48 -9.06 3.96 8.50
N LEU A 49 -7.87 4.18 7.92
CA LEU A 49 -7.52 3.88 6.54
C LEU A 49 -6.06 3.39 6.44
N ILE A 50 -5.84 2.30 5.72
CA ILE A 50 -4.53 1.82 5.27
C ILE A 50 -4.48 1.95 3.74
N VAL A 51 -3.38 2.52 3.22
CA VAL A 51 -3.12 2.63 1.78
C VAL A 51 -1.81 1.92 1.47
N LEU A 52 -1.86 0.99 0.53
CA LEU A 52 -0.72 0.21 0.07
C LEU A 52 -0.46 0.51 -1.41
N GLY A 53 0.80 0.62 -1.79
CA GLY A 53 1.20 0.76 -3.19
C GLY A 53 2.21 -0.32 -3.54
N ASP A 54 1.88 -1.13 -4.55
CA ASP A 54 2.77 -2.10 -5.19
C ASP A 54 3.51 -3.03 -4.21
N MET A 55 2.78 -3.63 -3.26
CA MET A 55 3.34 -4.51 -2.22
C MET A 55 3.23 -5.99 -2.54
N PHE A 56 2.51 -6.37 -3.60
CA PHE A 56 2.26 -7.77 -3.98
C PHE A 56 3.22 -8.23 -5.09
N TYR A 57 4.52 -8.04 -4.85
CA TYR A 57 5.59 -8.47 -5.76
C TYR A 57 6.29 -9.76 -5.31
N ASP A 58 6.09 -10.17 -4.06
CA ASP A 58 6.67 -11.36 -3.43
C ASP A 58 5.56 -12.17 -2.72
N GLU A 59 5.62 -13.50 -2.83
CA GLU A 59 4.55 -14.41 -2.37
C GLU A 59 4.48 -14.47 -0.84
N ASP A 60 5.61 -14.64 -0.15
CA ASP A 60 5.67 -14.69 1.32
C ASP A 60 5.23 -13.36 1.95
N LEU A 61 5.61 -12.25 1.32
CA LEU A 61 5.15 -10.91 1.70
C LEU A 61 3.64 -10.76 1.51
N ALA A 62 3.10 -11.22 0.38
CA ALA A 62 1.69 -11.12 0.07
C ALA A 62 0.82 -11.89 1.08
N ASP A 63 1.21 -13.12 1.45
CA ASP A 63 0.51 -13.92 2.45
C ASP A 63 0.52 -13.23 3.83
N SER A 64 1.69 -12.75 4.25
CA SER A 64 1.85 -12.04 5.52
C SER A 64 1.03 -10.75 5.56
N LEU A 65 0.99 -10.01 4.44
CA LEU A 65 0.23 -8.78 4.30
C LEU A 65 -1.28 -9.07 4.32
N HIS A 66 -1.73 -10.12 3.62
CA HIS A 66 -3.14 -10.51 3.57
C HIS A 66 -3.68 -10.80 4.97
N LEU A 67 -2.99 -11.64 5.75
CA LEU A 67 -3.38 -11.97 7.12
C LEU A 67 -3.41 -10.74 8.03
N TRP A 68 -2.40 -9.87 7.91
CA TRP A 68 -2.33 -8.64 8.69
C TRP A 68 -3.49 -7.69 8.36
N LEU A 69 -3.82 -7.50 7.08
CA LEU A 69 -4.94 -6.64 6.65
C LEU A 69 -6.29 -7.19 7.10
N GLN A 70 -6.51 -8.50 7.00
CA GLN A 70 -7.72 -9.14 7.52
C GLN A 70 -7.89 -8.85 9.00
N ASN A 71 -6.82 -9.01 9.79
CA ASN A 71 -6.87 -8.70 11.21
C ASN A 71 -7.25 -7.23 11.48
N TYR A 72 -6.67 -6.26 10.79
CA TYR A 72 -7.02 -4.83 10.96
C TYR A 72 -8.44 -4.49 10.53
N PHE A 73 -8.96 -5.14 9.48
CA PHE A 73 -10.34 -4.99 9.06
C PHE A 73 -11.29 -5.48 10.16
N TRP A 74 -11.13 -6.72 10.62
CA TRP A 74 -12.04 -7.33 11.60
C TRP A 74 -11.94 -6.71 13.01
N THR A 75 -10.75 -6.32 13.45
CA THR A 75 -10.53 -5.81 14.81
C THR A 75 -10.86 -4.32 14.95
N HIS A 76 -10.69 -3.54 13.89
CA HIS A 76 -10.77 -2.08 13.97
C HIS A 76 -11.75 -1.43 13.00
N GLY A 77 -12.32 -2.20 12.05
CA GLY A 77 -13.13 -1.66 10.96
C GLY A 77 -12.29 -0.80 10.01
N THR A 78 -11.00 -1.13 9.86
CA THR A 78 -10.05 -0.36 9.05
C THR A 78 -10.40 -0.51 7.57
N ARG A 79 -10.56 0.60 6.84
CA ARG A 79 -10.66 0.56 5.38
C ARG A 79 -9.28 0.34 4.78
N VAL A 80 -9.18 -0.47 3.72
CA VAL A 80 -7.90 -0.79 3.08
C VAL A 80 -8.01 -0.54 1.58
N LEU A 81 -7.10 0.29 1.06
CA LEU A 81 -6.96 0.57 -0.37
C LEU A 81 -5.61 0.05 -0.86
N ILE A 82 -5.63 -0.70 -1.96
CA ILE A 82 -4.44 -1.30 -2.58
C ILE A 82 -4.29 -0.75 -3.99
N GLY A 83 -3.17 -0.11 -4.29
CA GLY A 83 -2.77 0.21 -5.66
C GLY A 83 -1.80 -0.84 -6.18
N ASP A 84 -2.13 -1.52 -7.27
CA ASP A 84 -1.26 -2.53 -7.89
C ASP A 84 -1.45 -2.55 -9.41
N PRO A 85 -0.38 -2.70 -10.22
CA PRO A 85 -0.48 -2.81 -11.67
C PRO A 85 -1.00 -4.16 -12.18
N GLY A 86 -1.25 -5.13 -11.30
CA GLY A 86 -1.74 -6.46 -11.66
C GLY A 86 -0.62 -7.49 -11.83
N ARG A 87 0.40 -7.46 -10.97
CA ARG A 87 1.53 -8.41 -11.05
C ARG A 87 1.04 -9.88 -10.96
N PRO A 88 1.79 -10.87 -11.47
CA PRO A 88 1.40 -12.28 -11.36
C PRO A 88 1.14 -12.73 -9.93
N GLN A 89 1.99 -12.29 -8.98
CA GLN A 89 1.86 -12.58 -7.56
C GLN A 89 0.58 -11.97 -6.97
N PHE A 90 0.16 -10.79 -7.44
CA PHE A 90 -1.11 -10.18 -7.05
C PHE A 90 -2.33 -10.90 -7.66
N SER A 91 -2.26 -11.19 -8.96
CA SER A 91 -3.38 -11.78 -9.72
C SER A 91 -3.65 -13.24 -9.36
N GLY A 92 -2.61 -13.99 -8.99
CA GLY A 92 -2.71 -15.40 -8.60
C GLY A 92 -3.04 -15.62 -7.12
N HIS A 93 -2.93 -14.59 -6.28
CA HIS A 93 -3.15 -14.73 -4.84
C HIS A 93 -4.63 -14.71 -4.48
N SER A 94 -4.98 -15.49 -3.44
CA SER A 94 -6.34 -15.61 -2.89
C SER A 94 -6.99 -14.27 -2.49
N ILE A 95 -6.19 -13.24 -2.17
CA ILE A 95 -6.68 -11.91 -1.79
C ILE A 95 -7.49 -11.29 -2.92
N ARG A 96 -7.21 -11.64 -4.17
CA ARG A 96 -7.89 -11.10 -5.35
C ARG A 96 -9.41 -11.30 -5.31
N HIS A 97 -9.90 -12.36 -4.67
CA HIS A 97 -11.33 -12.63 -4.50
C HIS A 97 -12.01 -11.70 -3.47
N GLN A 98 -11.22 -11.00 -2.67
CA GLN A 98 -11.66 -10.06 -1.62
C GLN A 98 -11.44 -8.60 -2.07
N LEU A 99 -11.17 -8.37 -3.35
CA LEU A 99 -10.86 -7.05 -3.91
C LEU A 99 -11.92 -6.59 -4.91
N TYR A 100 -12.41 -5.37 -4.69
CA TYR A 100 -13.31 -4.65 -5.58
C TYR A 100 -12.55 -3.53 -6.28
N GLN A 101 -12.49 -3.55 -7.61
CA GLN A 101 -11.81 -2.50 -8.37
C GLN A 101 -12.59 -1.17 -8.22
N LEU A 102 -11.91 -0.12 -7.78
CA LEU A 102 -12.48 1.22 -7.64
C LEU A 102 -12.22 2.09 -8.87
N VAL A 103 -10.99 2.04 -9.38
CA VAL A 103 -10.55 2.88 -10.50
C VAL A 103 -9.33 2.26 -11.16
N GLU A 104 -9.15 2.54 -12.45
CA GLU A 104 -7.99 2.15 -13.24
C GLU A 104 -7.37 3.39 -13.90
N TYR A 105 -6.04 3.39 -14.01
CA TYR A 105 -5.24 4.44 -14.61
C TYR A 105 -4.34 3.85 -15.68
N THR A 106 -4.20 4.54 -16.81
CA THR A 106 -3.19 4.22 -17.81
C THR A 106 -1.82 4.65 -17.32
N LEU A 107 -0.83 3.76 -17.44
CA LEU A 107 0.55 4.05 -17.06
C LEU A 107 1.27 4.84 -18.16
N PRO A 108 2.04 5.89 -17.80
CA PRO A 108 2.95 6.55 -18.74
C PRO A 108 3.97 5.57 -19.32
N GLU A 109 4.41 5.79 -20.56
CA GLU A 109 5.34 4.90 -21.27
C GLU A 109 6.60 4.51 -20.46
N PRO A 110 7.27 5.42 -19.71
CA PRO A 110 8.40 5.03 -18.86
C PRO A 110 8.01 4.01 -17.77
N THR A 111 6.84 4.20 -17.15
CA THR A 111 6.34 3.31 -16.09
C THR A 111 5.94 1.94 -16.63
N GLN A 112 5.51 1.85 -17.90
CA GLN A 112 5.23 0.57 -18.54
C GLN A 112 6.50 -0.28 -18.67
N GLN A 113 7.64 0.35 -18.99
CA GLN A 113 8.93 -0.35 -19.10
C GLN A 113 9.39 -0.90 -17.74
N GLU A 114 9.19 -0.14 -16.66
CA GLU A 114 9.52 -0.55 -15.29
C GLU A 114 8.61 -1.69 -14.78
N ASN A 115 7.42 -1.86 -15.37
CA ASN A 115 6.40 -2.82 -14.95
C ASN A 115 6.21 -3.96 -15.97
N ASN A 116 7.27 -4.39 -16.65
CA ASN A 116 7.26 -5.52 -17.60
C ASN A 116 6.20 -5.39 -18.72
N GLY A 117 5.92 -4.17 -19.15
CA GLY A 117 4.94 -3.88 -20.22
C GLY A 117 3.49 -3.81 -19.75
N LEU A 118 3.21 -3.84 -18.45
CA LEU A 118 1.87 -3.53 -17.92
C LEU A 118 1.49 -2.09 -18.31
N THR A 119 0.31 -1.92 -18.87
CA THR A 119 -0.15 -0.65 -19.46
C THR A 119 -1.09 0.13 -18.54
N THR A 120 -1.60 -0.52 -17.49
CA THR A 120 -2.53 0.07 -16.54
C THR A 120 -2.16 -0.27 -15.10
N SER A 121 -2.68 0.51 -14.16
CA SER A 121 -2.67 0.20 -12.73
C SER A 121 -4.03 0.52 -12.13
N ALA A 122 -4.46 -0.30 -11.18
CA ALA A 122 -5.76 -0.19 -10.57
C ALA A 122 -5.66 0.04 -9.06
N VAL A 123 -6.67 0.72 -8.53
CA VAL A 123 -6.91 0.83 -7.09
C VAL A 123 -8.06 -0.09 -6.72
N TRP A 124 -7.86 -0.86 -5.66
CA TRP A 124 -8.76 -1.89 -5.16
C TRP A 124 -9.20 -1.54 -3.74
N ASP A 125 -10.48 -1.72 -3.43
CA ASP A 125 -11.02 -1.73 -2.08
C ASP A 125 -11.04 -3.15 -1.56
N PHE A 126 -10.49 -3.37 -0.36
CA PHE A 126 -10.39 -4.70 0.25
C PHE A 126 -11.52 -4.97 1.23
N HIS A 127 -12.23 -6.08 1.00
CA HIS A 127 -13.41 -6.53 1.73
C HIS A 127 -13.29 -8.04 2.00
N PRO A 128 -12.65 -8.44 3.11
CA PRO A 128 -12.44 -9.84 3.47
C PRO A 128 -13.68 -10.56 4.00
#